data_AF-A0A498G574-F1
#
_entry.id   AF-A0A498G574-F1
#
_cell.length_a   1.000
_cell.length_b   1.000
_cell.length_c   1.000
_cell.angle_alpha   90.00
_cell.angle_beta   90.00
_cell.angle_gamma   90.00
#
_symmetry.space_group_name_H-M   'P 1'
#
loop_
_entity.id
_entity.type
_entity.pdbx_description
1 polymer ?
#
loop_
_entity_poly.entity_id
_entity_poly.type
_entity_poly.pdbx_seq_one_letter_code
_entity_poly.pdbx_strand_id
1 'polypeptide(L)'
;MSAELATDNRVKTRRRREERCEGTIEMPFNEQVEVECPACGDAFLCTIATPDPEGFSPSFGSCTAWECDALIKFRSDGTEDDDTSDEPIQSGLAAFGGGAR
;
A
#
# COMPACT_ATOMS: atom_id res chain seq x y z
N MET A 1 -7.81 21.19 -21.50
CA MET A 1 -9.04 20.94 -20.72
C MET A 1 -9.15 19.44 -20.37
N SER A 2 -8.15 18.87 -19.68
CA SER A 2 -8.08 17.40 -19.46
C SER A 2 -7.73 16.98 -18.03
N ALA A 3 -7.35 17.91 -17.16
CA ALA A 3 -6.98 17.60 -15.77
C ALA A 3 -8.18 17.62 -14.81
N GLU A 4 -9.16 18.51 -15.02
CA GLU A 4 -10.34 18.64 -14.13
C GLU A 4 -11.23 17.39 -14.12
N LEU A 5 -11.37 16.70 -15.25
CA LEU A 5 -12.14 15.44 -15.36
C LEU A 5 -11.45 14.25 -14.68
N ALA A 6 -10.11 14.23 -14.62
CA ALA A 6 -9.36 13.13 -14.01
C ALA A 6 -9.41 13.18 -12.47
N THR A 7 -9.35 14.39 -11.90
CA THR A 7 -9.49 14.62 -10.45
C THR A 7 -10.88 14.21 -9.97
N ASP A 8 -11.91 14.57 -10.72
CA ASP A 8 -13.30 14.23 -10.40
C ASP A 8 -13.56 12.70 -10.41
N ASN A 9 -12.97 11.97 -11.38
CA ASN A 9 -13.07 10.52 -11.43
C ASN A 9 -12.32 9.80 -10.31
N ARG A 10 -11.12 10.27 -9.92
CA ARG A 10 -10.38 9.70 -8.79
C ARG A 10 -11.15 9.85 -7.48
N VAL A 11 -11.73 11.02 -7.25
CA VAL A 11 -12.57 11.31 -6.07
C VAL A 11 -13.84 10.45 -6.08
N LYS A 12 -14.50 10.30 -7.23
CA LYS A 12 -15.67 9.41 -7.38
C LYS A 12 -15.34 7.95 -7.10
N THR A 13 -14.22 7.44 -7.61
CA THR A 13 -13.78 6.06 -7.36
C THR A 13 -13.45 5.86 -5.89
N ARG A 14 -12.75 6.81 -5.25
CA ARG A 14 -12.49 6.74 -3.80
C ARG A 14 -13.80 6.69 -3.01
N ARG A 15 -14.74 7.59 -3.29
CA ARG A 15 -16.04 7.63 -2.62
C ARG A 15 -16.82 6.32 -2.77
N ARG A 16 -16.85 5.74 -3.97
CA ARG A 16 -17.51 4.44 -4.20
C ARG A 16 -16.87 3.30 -3.41
N ARG A 17 -15.55 3.32 -3.27
CA ARG A 17 -14.82 2.34 -2.44
C ARG A 17 -15.14 2.53 -0.96
N GLU A 18 -15.20 3.77 -0.49
CA GLU A 18 -15.61 4.09 0.89
C GLU A 18 -17.06 3.69 1.18
N GLU A 19 -17.98 3.87 0.21
CA GLU A 19 -19.39 3.47 0.33
C GLU A 19 -19.57 1.94 0.32
N ARG A 20 -18.69 1.20 -0.36
CA ARG A 20 -18.73 -0.28 -0.43
C ARG A 20 -17.99 -0.95 0.74
N CYS A 21 -16.99 -0.27 1.30
CA CYS A 21 -16.05 -0.84 2.26
C CYS A 21 -16.75 -1.50 3.45
N GLU A 22 -16.49 -2.79 3.64
CA GLU A 22 -17.11 -3.59 4.69
C GLU A 22 -16.47 -3.33 6.07
N GLY A 23 -15.22 -2.87 6.13
CA GLY A 23 -14.57 -2.45 7.37
C GLY A 23 -13.19 -1.81 7.20
N THR A 24 -12.68 -1.23 8.28
CA THR A 24 -11.33 -0.62 8.32
C THR A 24 -10.41 -1.42 9.23
N ILE A 25 -9.19 -1.69 8.76
CA ILE A 25 -8.12 -2.33 9.53
C ILE A 25 -6.99 -1.31 9.72
N GLU A 26 -6.58 -1.13 10.97
CA GLU A 26 -5.40 -0.32 11.33
C GLU A 26 -4.20 -1.28 11.44
N MET A 27 -3.13 -0.98 10.70
CA MET A 27 -1.93 -1.80 10.65
C MET A 27 -0.69 -0.96 10.36
N PRO A 28 0.50 -1.37 10.84
CA PRO A 28 1.75 -0.75 10.42
C PRO A 28 1.98 -0.99 8.93
N PHE A 29 2.18 0.08 8.16
CA PHE A 29 2.62 -0.03 6.78
C PHE A 29 4.11 -0.43 6.73
N ASN A 30 4.55 -0.97 5.59
CA ASN A 30 5.89 -1.54 5.38
C ASN A 30 6.24 -2.77 6.24
N GLU A 31 5.36 -3.20 7.14
CA GLU A 31 5.51 -4.45 7.89
C GLU A 31 4.55 -5.53 7.38
N GLN A 32 4.97 -6.80 7.47
CA GLN A 32 4.09 -7.93 7.23
C GLN A 32 3.38 -8.31 8.52
N VAL A 33 2.07 -8.11 8.54
CA VAL A 33 1.23 -8.43 9.70
C VAL A 33 0.07 -9.34 9.29
N GLU A 34 -0.35 -10.18 10.23
CA GLU A 34 -1.57 -10.96 10.09
C GLU A 34 -2.78 -10.09 10.46
N VAL A 35 -3.74 -10.00 9.56
CA VAL A 35 -4.96 -9.20 9.73
C VAL A 35 -6.19 -10.05 9.48
N GLU A 36 -7.27 -9.76 10.19
CA GLU A 36 -8.54 -10.47 10.08
C GLU A 36 -9.52 -9.72 9.19
N CYS A 37 -10.15 -10.41 8.23
CA CYS A 37 -11.17 -9.82 7.39
C CYS A 37 -12.45 -9.50 8.21
N PRO A 38 -12.95 -8.26 8.22
CA PRO A 38 -14.15 -7.89 8.98
C PRO A 38 -15.45 -8.50 8.45
N ALA A 39 -15.44 -9.08 7.25
CA ALA A 39 -16.61 -9.68 6.62
C ALA A 39 -16.72 -11.20 6.84
N CYS A 40 -15.64 -11.96 6.64
CA CYS A 40 -15.63 -13.42 6.78
C CYS A 40 -14.91 -13.95 8.02
N GLY A 41 -14.09 -13.13 8.70
CA GLY A 41 -13.30 -13.54 9.87
C GLY A 41 -12.03 -14.34 9.52
N ASP A 42 -11.70 -14.53 8.24
CA ASP A 42 -10.46 -15.20 7.85
C ASP A 42 -9.26 -14.28 8.11
N ALA A 43 -8.22 -14.86 8.73
CA ALA A 43 -6.93 -14.21 8.91
C ALA A 43 -6.04 -14.41 7.68
N PHE A 44 -5.33 -13.36 7.28
CA PHE A 44 -4.37 -13.41 6.19
C PHE A 44 -3.18 -12.48 6.43
N LEU A 45 -2.03 -12.83 5.87
CA LEU A 45 -0.84 -11.97 5.91
C LEU A 45 -0.99 -10.85 4.88
N CYS A 46 -0.83 -9.61 5.34
CA CYS A 46 -0.90 -8.42 4.52
C CYS A 46 0.33 -7.53 4.74
N THR A 47 0.76 -6.85 3.68
CA THR A 47 1.82 -5.83 3.73
C THR A 47 1.44 -4.73 2.76
N ILE A 48 1.46 -3.49 3.24
CA ILE A 48 1.28 -2.30 2.40
C ILE A 48 2.62 -1.60 2.28
N ALA A 49 3.31 -1.84 1.17
CA ALA A 49 4.58 -1.19 0.89
C ALA A 49 4.34 0.23 0.35
N THR A 50 4.84 1.23 1.06
CA THR A 50 4.79 2.63 0.64
C THR A 50 6.00 3.43 1.15
N PRO A 51 6.56 4.35 0.35
CA PRO A 51 7.61 5.25 0.81
C PRO A 51 7.12 6.34 1.78
N ASP A 52 5.80 6.54 1.90
CA ASP A 52 5.18 7.55 2.78
C ASP A 52 3.89 6.97 3.38
N PRO A 53 3.92 6.46 4.62
CA PRO A 53 2.74 5.88 5.27
C PRO A 53 1.59 6.87 5.50
N GLU A 54 1.91 8.09 5.92
CA GLU A 54 0.92 9.13 6.22
C GLU A 54 0.20 9.60 4.96
N GLY A 55 0.93 9.80 3.85
CA GLY A 55 0.37 10.25 2.58
C GLY A 55 -0.40 9.18 1.79
N PHE A 56 -0.10 7.90 2.01
CA PHE A 56 -0.78 6.78 1.36
C PHE A 56 -1.93 6.20 2.18
N SER A 57 -2.06 6.58 3.45
CA SER A 57 -3.22 6.24 4.28
C SER A 57 -4.41 7.14 3.92
N PRO A 58 -5.60 6.60 3.57
CA PRO A 58 -5.95 5.18 3.56
C PRO A 58 -5.73 4.48 2.21
N SER A 59 -5.40 3.18 2.27
CA SER A 59 -5.33 2.26 1.14
C SER A 59 -6.56 1.33 1.10
N PHE A 60 -6.82 0.67 -0.03
CA PHE A 60 -7.94 -0.26 -0.19
C PHE A 60 -7.46 -1.56 -0.84
N GLY A 61 -7.89 -2.69 -0.32
CA GLY A 61 -7.61 -4.03 -0.87
C GLY A 61 -8.77 -4.99 -0.63
N SER A 62 -8.79 -6.12 -1.34
CA SER A 62 -9.81 -7.16 -1.15
C SER A 62 -9.35 -8.21 -0.15
N CYS A 63 -10.29 -8.92 0.46
CA CYS A 63 -9.99 -10.16 1.16
C CYS A 63 -9.29 -11.17 0.22
N THR A 64 -8.43 -12.02 0.79
CA THR A 64 -7.73 -13.09 0.05
C THR A 64 -8.51 -14.40 0.00
N ALA A 65 -9.56 -14.54 0.83
CA ALA A 65 -10.40 -15.72 0.81
C ALA A 65 -11.22 -15.76 -0.49
N TRP A 66 -11.16 -16.90 -1.20
CA TRP A 66 -11.80 -17.06 -2.52
C TRP A 66 -13.32 -16.82 -2.48
N GLU A 67 -13.96 -17.12 -1.36
CA GLU A 67 -15.40 -16.98 -1.16
C GLU A 67 -15.82 -15.59 -0.62
N CYS A 68 -14.85 -14.69 -0.38
CA CYS A 68 -15.09 -13.37 0.19
C CYS A 68 -14.64 -12.24 -0.76
N ASP A 69 -15.60 -11.47 -1.30
CA ASP A 69 -15.32 -10.27 -2.13
C ASP A 69 -15.35 -8.96 -1.32
N ALA A 70 -15.06 -9.05 -0.01
CA ALA A 70 -15.04 -7.89 0.86
C ALA A 70 -13.89 -6.94 0.48
N LEU A 71 -14.23 -5.67 0.34
CA LEU A 71 -13.33 -4.56 0.15
C LEU A 71 -12.98 -3.94 1.52
N ILE A 72 -11.72 -4.04 1.87
CA ILE A 72 -11.18 -3.61 3.16
C ILE A 72 -10.43 -2.31 2.96
N LYS A 73 -10.66 -1.35 3.86
CA LYS A 73 -9.87 -0.13 3.97
C LYS A 73 -8.75 -0.36 4.96
N PHE A 74 -7.53 -0.08 4.54
CA PHE A 74 -6.35 -0.17 5.38
C PHE A 74 -5.88 1.23 5.75
N ARG A 75 -5.57 1.42 7.02
CA ARG A 75 -5.08 2.67 7.56
C ARG A 75 -3.79 2.40 8.32
N SER A 76 -2.80 3.24 8.09
CA SER A 76 -1.60 3.29 8.93
C SER A 76 -2.01 3.52 10.38
N ASP A 77 -1.45 2.74 11.31
CA ASP A 77 -1.63 2.94 12.75
C ASP A 77 -0.63 3.94 13.34
N GLY A 78 0.34 4.38 12.54
CA GLY A 78 1.38 5.34 12.91
C GLY A 78 2.54 4.72 13.68
N THR A 79 2.66 3.40 13.71
CA THR A 79 3.77 2.69 14.39
C THR A 79 4.88 2.25 13.44
N GLU A 80 4.81 2.64 12.17
CA GLU A 80 5.84 2.30 11.19
C GLU A 80 7.22 2.79 11.66
N ASP A 81 8.16 1.87 11.83
CA ASP A 81 9.57 2.20 12.01
C ASP A 81 10.04 3.00 10.78
N ASP A 82 10.43 4.26 11.01
CA ASP A 82 11.13 5.09 10.03
C ASP A 82 12.54 4.50 9.85
N ASP A 83 12.65 3.38 9.15
CA ASP A 83 13.94 2.81 8.72
C ASP A 83 14.53 3.61 7.54
N THR A 84 14.32 4.94 7.55
CA THR A 84 14.95 5.89 6.64
C THR A 84 16.36 6.18 7.14
N SER A 85 17.20 5.14 7.24
CA SER A 85 18.63 5.27 7.50
C SER A 85 19.40 4.10 6.92
N ASP A 86 19.41 3.98 5.58
CA ASP A 86 20.56 3.35 4.93
C ASP A 86 20.80 3.97 3.55
N GLU A 87 22.05 4.38 3.33
CA GLU A 87 22.54 5.19 2.22
C GLU A 87 22.22 4.58 0.85
N PRO A 88 22.14 5.38 -0.24
CA PRO A 88 22.11 4.82 -1.59
C PRO A 88 23.47 4.16 -1.89
N ILE A 89 23.61 2.87 -1.60
CA ILE A 89 24.72 2.05 -2.09
C ILE A 89 24.48 1.81 -3.60
N GLN A 90 24.74 2.83 -4.41
CA GLN A 90 24.90 2.68 -5.86
C GLN A 90 26.27 2.06 -6.13
N SER A 91 26.44 0.79 -5.78
CA SER A 91 27.65 0.03 -6.09
C SER A 91 27.68 -0.36 -7.57
N GLY A 92 28.59 0.24 -8.33
CA GLY A 92 29.35 -0.50 -9.34
C GLY A 92 28.95 -0.38 -10.81
N LEU A 93 29.06 0.81 -11.40
CA LEU A 93 29.22 0.98 -12.86
C LEU A 93 30.66 1.38 -13.27
N ALA A 94 31.64 1.19 -12.38
CA ALA A 94 33.05 1.51 -12.64
C ALA A 94 33.86 0.33 -13.24
N ALA A 95 33.27 -0.85 -13.44
CA ALA A 95 34.00 -2.06 -13.83
C ALA A 95 34.24 -2.26 -15.34
N PHE A 96 33.82 -1.33 -16.21
CA PHE A 96 33.99 -1.44 -17.67
C PHE A 96 35.05 -0.50 -18.27
N GLY A 97 35.99 -0.02 -17.46
CA GLY A 97 37.06 0.90 -17.89
C GLY A 97 38.39 0.23 -18.26
N GLY A 98 38.43 -1.07 -18.56
CA GLY A 98 39.69 -1.80 -18.74
C GLY A 98 39.65 -2.84 -19.86
N GLY A 99 39.77 -2.40 -21.11
CA GLY A 99 40.23 -3.31 -22.18
C GLY A 99 39.68 -3.00 -23.56
N ALA A 100 40.41 -2.19 -24.34
CA ALA A 100 40.61 -2.44 -25.77
C ALA A 100 41.74 -1.56 -26.35
N ARG A 101 42.90 -2.21 -26.50
CA ARG A 101 43.96 -2.00 -27.51
C ARG A 101 44.89 -0.81 -27.36
#